data_AF-A0A2P5VTP8-F1
#
_entry.id   AF-A0A2P5VTP8-F1
#
_cell.length_a   1.000
_cell.length_b   1.000
_cell.length_c   1.000
_cell.angle_alpha   90.00
_cell.angle_beta   90.00
_cell.angle_gamma   90.00
#
_symmetry.space_group_name_H-M   'P 1'
#
loop_
_entity.id
_entity.type
_entity.pdbx_description
1 polymer ?
#
loop_
_entity_poly.entity_id
_entity_poly.type
_entity_poly.pdbx_seq_one_letter_code
_entity_poly.pdbx_strand_id
1 'polypeptide(L)'
;MLISASDSGAILFEETLYQSTADSEKMVDVLVEQDIVPAPIKDNWLVSVVELEILLDDDFGIGRTFEVAKKVWAKVLFYLAQKQCDVQRYPPQAKHYLAPNPWHVSFSYARALQNTCLKKWEGGPENVKVAQDVLLVSAKANSLAQLGKYMGEGWSEEAKQGMFVKGYVY
;
A
#
# COMPACT_ATOMS: atom_id res chain seq x y z
N MET A 1 -18.75 4.20 -9.81
CA MET A 1 -18.04 2.91 -9.91
C MET A 1 -17.16 2.83 -8.67
N LEU A 2 -17.66 2.18 -7.62
CA LEU A 2 -17.06 2.15 -6.28
C LEU A 2 -15.78 1.33 -6.28
N ILE A 3 -14.71 1.85 -5.69
CA ILE A 3 -13.60 1.04 -5.18
C ILE A 3 -14.07 0.49 -3.83
N SER A 4 -15.15 -0.29 -3.82
CA SER A 4 -15.57 -1.01 -2.61
C SER A 4 -14.73 -2.28 -2.55
N ALA A 5 -13.58 -2.16 -1.91
CA ALA A 5 -12.87 -3.30 -1.37
C ALA A 5 -12.94 -3.12 0.14
N SER A 6 -13.77 -3.95 0.78
CA SER A 6 -14.10 -3.97 2.21
C SER A 6 -12.91 -4.11 3.18
N ASP A 7 -11.67 -4.03 2.69
CA ASP A 7 -10.41 -4.11 3.42
C ASP A 7 -9.43 -2.98 3.03
N SER A 8 -9.93 -1.88 2.42
CA SER A 8 -9.09 -0.76 1.97
C SER A 8 -8.92 0.29 3.07
N GLY A 9 -7.68 0.72 3.31
CA GLY A 9 -7.36 1.81 4.25
C GLY A 9 -6.52 2.90 3.59
N ALA A 10 -6.61 4.12 4.10
CA ALA A 10 -5.77 5.25 3.71
C ALA A 10 -5.03 5.78 4.94
N ILE A 11 -3.70 5.76 4.89
CA ILE A 11 -2.85 6.36 5.93
C ILE A 11 -2.72 7.85 5.64
N LEU A 12 -3.05 8.69 6.64
CA LEU A 12 -3.17 10.14 6.50
C LEU A 12 -2.23 10.85 7.46
N PHE A 13 -1.57 11.92 6.99
CA PHE A 13 -0.90 12.87 7.89
C PHE A 13 -1.91 13.50 8.85
N GLU A 14 -1.44 13.88 10.05
CA GLU A 14 -2.28 14.52 11.06
C GLU A 14 -2.99 15.75 10.49
N GLU A 15 -2.29 16.55 9.69
CA GLU A 15 -2.87 17.70 9.00
C GLU A 15 -4.07 17.30 8.11
N THR A 16 -3.91 16.26 7.30
CA THR A 16 -4.93 15.77 6.35
C THR A 16 -6.19 15.26 7.05
N LEU A 17 -6.08 14.71 8.27
CA LEU A 17 -7.23 14.25 9.05
C LEU A 17 -8.24 15.37 9.35
N TYR A 18 -7.75 16.60 9.49
CA TYR A 18 -8.56 17.75 9.87
C TYR A 18 -8.87 18.69 8.70
N GLN A 19 -8.29 18.43 7.53
CA GLN A 19 -8.55 19.18 6.30
C GLN A 19 -9.95 18.91 5.73
N SER A 20 -10.37 19.78 4.81
CA SER A 20 -11.65 19.68 4.11
C SER A 20 -11.40 19.85 2.61
N THR A 21 -12.27 19.29 1.78
CA THR A 21 -12.25 19.46 0.33
C THR A 21 -12.56 20.91 -0.05
N ALA A 22 -12.35 21.26 -1.32
CA ALA A 22 -12.77 22.56 -1.85
C ALA A 22 -14.28 22.83 -1.67
N ASP A 23 -15.07 21.76 -1.62
CA ASP A 23 -16.52 21.79 -1.43
C ASP A 23 -16.93 21.72 0.06
N SER A 24 -15.98 21.93 0.97
CA SER A 24 -16.17 21.95 2.44
C SER A 24 -16.54 20.60 3.10
N GLU A 25 -16.39 19.49 2.39
CA GLU A 25 -16.57 18.15 2.96
C GLU A 25 -15.32 17.74 3.74
N LYS A 26 -15.46 17.02 4.86
CA LYS A 26 -14.28 16.52 5.58
C LYS A 26 -13.62 15.42 4.78
N MET A 27 -12.28 15.44 4.68
CA MET A 27 -11.54 14.40 3.94
C MET A 27 -11.82 12.99 4.49
N VAL A 28 -12.00 12.87 5.81
CA VAL A 28 -12.34 11.58 6.44
C VAL A 28 -13.73 11.07 6.03
N ASP A 29 -14.70 11.97 5.86
CA ASP A 29 -16.06 11.60 5.46
C ASP A 29 -16.06 11.11 4.00
N VAL A 30 -15.33 11.79 3.12
CA VAL A 30 -15.13 11.37 1.72
C VAL A 30 -14.55 9.96 1.64
N LEU A 31 -13.60 9.61 2.51
CA LEU A 31 -13.01 8.26 2.54
C LEU A 31 -14.02 7.22 3.03
N VAL A 32 -14.73 7.52 4.12
CA VAL A 32 -15.73 6.62 4.71
C VAL A 32 -16.87 6.35 3.73
N GLU A 33 -17.33 7.35 2.98
CA GLU A 33 -18.34 7.20 1.93
C GLU A 33 -17.91 6.26 0.79
N GLN A 34 -16.61 6.09 0.59
CA GLN A 34 -16.04 5.18 -0.40
C GLN A 34 -15.65 3.81 0.19
N ASP A 35 -16.10 3.49 1.41
CA ASP A 35 -15.70 2.29 2.18
C ASP A 35 -14.18 2.21 2.45
N ILE A 36 -13.49 3.35 2.53
CA ILE A 36 -12.05 3.42 2.84
C ILE A 36 -11.88 3.82 4.30
N VAL A 37 -11.15 3.01 5.08
CA VAL A 37 -10.88 3.30 6.49
C VAL A 37 -9.76 4.34 6.62
N PRO A 38 -10.02 5.57 7.11
CA PRO A 38 -8.96 6.53 7.38
C PRO A 38 -8.16 6.10 8.61
N ALA A 39 -6.83 6.09 8.49
CA ALA A 39 -5.93 5.78 9.58
C ALA A 39 -4.90 6.92 9.73
N PRO A 40 -4.71 7.48 10.94
CA PRO A 40 -3.72 8.52 11.12
C PRO A 40 -2.31 7.93 11.10
N ILE A 41 -1.36 8.59 10.43
CA ILE A 41 0.06 8.37 10.66
C ILE A 41 0.35 8.97 12.04
N LYS A 42 0.46 8.10 13.04
CA LYS A 42 0.90 8.48 14.37
C LYS A 42 2.13 7.63 14.67
N ASP A 43 3.08 8.23 15.36
CA ASP A 43 4.18 7.49 15.99
C ASP A 43 3.67 6.39 16.95
N ASN A 44 2.36 6.37 17.28
CA ASN A 44 1.73 5.31 18.07
C ASN A 44 0.24 5.02 17.70
N TRP A 45 0.05 3.85 17.06
CA TRP A 45 -0.99 2.81 17.23
C TRP A 45 -2.47 3.17 17.36
N LEU A 46 -3.24 2.74 16.35
CA LEU A 46 -4.60 2.20 16.52
C LEU A 46 -4.88 0.97 15.62
N VAL A 47 -4.03 0.72 14.63
CA VAL A 47 -3.77 -0.63 14.07
C VAL A 47 -2.26 -0.83 14.05
N SER A 48 -1.82 -1.97 14.55
CA SER A 48 -0.42 -2.39 14.62
C SER A 48 0.20 -2.67 13.26
N VAL A 49 0.44 -1.65 12.44
CA VAL A 49 1.18 -1.82 11.18
C VAL A 49 2.67 -1.92 11.51
N VAL A 50 3.23 -3.12 11.41
CA VAL A 50 4.67 -3.33 11.53
C VAL A 50 5.29 -3.16 10.15
N GLU A 51 5.78 -1.95 9.87
CA GLU A 51 6.51 -1.64 8.65
C GLU A 51 8.00 -1.95 8.86
N LEU A 52 8.43 -3.09 8.33
CA LEU A 52 9.83 -3.49 8.34
C LEU A 52 10.47 -3.25 6.97
N GLU A 53 11.12 -2.09 6.81
CA GLU A 53 11.88 -1.79 5.61
C GLU A 53 13.32 -2.30 5.73
N ILE A 54 13.73 -3.18 4.81
CA ILE A 54 15.13 -3.59 4.66
C ILE A 54 15.70 -2.78 3.51
N LEU A 55 16.49 -1.77 3.85
CA LEU A 55 17.10 -0.87 2.88
C LEU A 55 18.00 -1.61 1.89
N LEU A 56 18.01 -1.12 0.66
CA LEU A 56 18.75 -1.67 -0.47
C LEU A 56 19.90 -0.74 -0.92
N ASP A 57 20.45 0.07 -0.01
CA ASP A 57 21.39 1.16 -0.34
C ASP A 57 22.80 0.71 -0.78
N ASP A 58 23.11 -0.57 -0.63
CA ASP A 58 24.41 -1.20 -0.91
C ASP A 58 24.31 -2.26 -2.02
N ASP A 59 25.45 -2.64 -2.59
CA ASP A 59 25.58 -3.63 -3.68
C ASP A 59 25.43 -5.10 -3.21
N PHE A 60 24.56 -5.35 -2.23
CA PHE A 60 24.28 -6.70 -1.77
C PHE A 60 23.41 -7.46 -2.77
N GLY A 61 23.87 -8.64 -3.18
CA GLY A 61 23.07 -9.52 -4.03
C GLY A 61 21.82 -10.06 -3.32
N ILE A 62 20.83 -10.47 -4.12
CA ILE A 62 19.51 -10.95 -3.66
C ILE A 62 19.58 -12.04 -2.58
N GLY A 63 20.61 -12.90 -2.60
CA GLY A 63 20.80 -13.94 -1.59
C GLY A 63 21.04 -13.38 -0.18
N ARG A 64 21.81 -12.30 -0.05
CA ARG A 64 22.04 -11.65 1.25
C ARG A 64 20.77 -10.96 1.74
N THR A 65 20.07 -10.24 0.85
CA THR A 65 18.79 -9.59 1.17
C THR A 65 17.75 -10.60 1.65
N PHE A 66 17.65 -11.75 0.98
CA PHE A 66 16.74 -12.83 1.37
C PHE A 66 17.06 -13.40 2.77
N GLU A 67 18.35 -13.64 3.05
CA GLU A 67 18.76 -14.17 4.35
C GLU A 67 18.55 -13.18 5.50
N VAL A 68 18.80 -11.89 5.27
CA VAL A 68 18.48 -10.83 6.23
C VAL A 68 16.97 -10.77 6.46
N ALA A 69 16.17 -10.73 5.38
CA ALA A 69 14.72 -10.70 5.45
C ALA A 69 14.14 -11.86 6.26
N LYS A 70 14.55 -13.09 5.96
CA LYS A 70 14.11 -14.28 6.70
C LYS A 70 14.38 -14.17 8.20
N LYS A 71 15.59 -13.75 8.58
CA LYS A 71 15.98 -13.67 10.00
C LYS A 71 15.23 -12.57 10.75
N VAL A 72 15.07 -11.41 10.11
CA VAL A 72 14.40 -10.27 10.73
C VAL A 72 12.90 -10.56 10.87
N TRP A 73 12.24 -11.00 9.79
CA TRP A 73 10.81 -11.36 9.83
C TRP A 73 10.52 -12.48 10.83
N ALA A 74 11.35 -13.53 10.88
CA ALA A 74 11.17 -14.61 11.85
C ALA A 74 11.22 -14.09 13.31
N LYS A 75 12.15 -13.19 13.63
CA LYS A 75 12.24 -12.60 14.98
C LYS A 75 11.04 -11.72 15.31
N VAL A 76 10.59 -10.89 14.37
CA VAL A 76 9.42 -10.02 14.57
C VAL A 76 8.17 -10.85 14.82
N LEU A 77 7.87 -11.82 13.94
CA LEU A 77 6.68 -12.66 14.10
C LEU A 77 6.72 -13.46 15.40
N PHE A 78 7.89 -13.98 15.79
CA PHE A 78 8.05 -14.66 17.07
C PHE A 78 7.77 -13.74 18.26
N TYR A 79 8.28 -12.51 18.24
CA TYR A 79 8.02 -11.51 19.28
C TYR A 79 6.53 -11.16 19.38
N LEU A 80 5.87 -10.89 18.25
CA LEU A 80 4.43 -10.59 18.20
C LEU A 80 3.58 -11.75 18.75
N ALA A 81 3.93 -12.99 18.38
CA ALA A 81 3.26 -14.18 18.89
C ALA A 81 3.41 -14.32 20.42
N GLN A 82 4.58 -14.03 20.97
CA GLN A 82 4.79 -14.02 22.43
C GLN A 82 3.98 -12.94 23.15
N LYS A 83 3.71 -11.82 22.48
CA LYS A 83 2.95 -10.69 23.03
C LYS A 83 1.44 -10.82 22.89
N GLN A 84 0.93 -11.94 22.35
CA GLN A 84 -0.51 -12.15 22.11
C GLN A 84 -1.13 -11.04 21.25
N CYS A 85 -0.34 -10.40 20.37
CA CYS A 85 -0.90 -9.51 19.37
C CYS A 85 -1.81 -10.33 18.46
N ASP A 86 -3.04 -9.87 18.25
CA ASP A 86 -3.98 -10.55 17.36
C ASP A 86 -3.46 -10.47 15.93
N VAL A 87 -2.81 -11.55 15.48
CA VAL A 87 -2.41 -11.71 14.08
C VAL A 87 -3.56 -12.45 13.41
N GLN A 88 -4.48 -11.69 12.82
CA GLN A 88 -5.65 -12.28 12.17
C GLN A 88 -5.23 -13.31 11.12
N ARG A 89 -5.61 -14.57 11.37
CA ARG A 89 -5.41 -15.69 10.46
C ARG A 89 -6.71 -15.90 9.71
N TYR A 90 -6.75 -15.48 8.45
CA TYR A 90 -7.92 -15.74 7.60
C TYR A 90 -7.96 -17.23 7.21
N PRO A 91 -9.14 -17.85 7.13
CA PRO A 91 -9.24 -19.22 6.64
C PRO A 91 -8.73 -19.29 5.19
N PRO A 92 -8.11 -20.40 4.77
CA PRO A 92 -7.45 -20.49 3.47
C PRO A 92 -8.46 -20.27 2.34
N GLN A 93 -8.32 -19.14 1.64
CA GLN A 93 -9.16 -18.78 0.49
C GLN A 93 -8.27 -18.65 -0.75
N ALA A 94 -8.66 -19.40 -1.78
CA ALA A 94 -8.08 -19.53 -3.12
C ALA A 94 -6.86 -20.45 -3.33
N LYS A 95 -6.92 -21.19 -4.44
CA LYS A 95 -5.98 -22.20 -4.94
C LYS A 95 -5.11 -21.59 -6.05
N HIS A 96 -3.82 -22.00 -6.05
CA HIS A 96 -2.74 -21.75 -7.03
C HIS A 96 -2.01 -20.40 -6.89
N TYR A 97 -0.67 -20.29 -6.80
CA TYR A 97 0.46 -21.23 -6.79
C TYR A 97 1.30 -20.94 -5.53
N LEU A 98 1.86 -21.97 -4.89
CA LEU A 98 2.37 -22.00 -3.49
C LEU A 98 1.25 -22.37 -2.51
N ALA A 99 1.60 -23.13 -1.45
CA ALA A 99 0.65 -23.65 -0.46
C ALA A 99 -0.28 -22.55 0.10
N PRO A 100 -1.50 -22.87 0.58
CA PRO A 100 -2.40 -21.87 1.16
C PRO A 100 -1.68 -21.05 2.23
N ASN A 101 -1.52 -19.75 1.95
CA ASN A 101 -0.89 -18.84 2.90
C ASN A 101 -1.86 -18.65 4.08
N PRO A 102 -1.45 -18.93 5.34
CA PRO A 102 -2.31 -18.72 6.48
C PRO A 102 -2.60 -17.24 6.77
N TRP A 103 -1.89 -16.31 6.10
CA TRP A 103 -2.11 -14.87 6.25
C TRP A 103 -2.47 -14.21 4.93
N HIS A 104 -3.31 -13.19 5.01
CA HIS A 104 -3.63 -12.33 3.88
C HIS A 104 -2.43 -11.47 3.50
N VAL A 105 -1.98 -11.55 2.24
CA VAL A 105 -0.89 -10.71 1.72
C VAL A 105 -1.52 -9.64 0.84
N SER A 106 -1.36 -8.39 1.26
CA SER A 106 -1.84 -7.21 0.54
C SER A 106 -0.72 -6.18 0.42
N PHE A 107 -1.04 -5.02 -0.13
CA PHE A 107 -0.09 -3.94 -0.40
C PHE A 107 -0.39 -2.72 0.47
N SER A 108 0.67 -2.05 0.91
CA SER A 108 0.63 -0.68 1.42
C SER A 108 1.56 0.14 0.53
N TYR A 109 1.01 0.99 -0.33
CA TYR A 109 1.78 1.74 -1.32
C TYR A 109 1.59 3.25 -1.17
N ALA A 110 2.70 3.98 -1.08
CA ALA A 110 2.76 5.44 -1.23
C ALA A 110 3.17 5.80 -2.67
N ARG A 111 4.46 6.06 -2.89
CA ARG A 111 5.05 6.46 -4.19
C ARG A 111 4.66 5.55 -5.35
N ALA A 112 4.65 4.23 -5.14
CA ALA A 112 4.32 3.27 -6.17
C ALA A 112 2.89 3.41 -6.71
N LEU A 113 1.97 3.92 -5.90
CA LEU A 113 0.59 4.17 -6.30
C LEU A 113 0.40 5.61 -6.84
N GLN A 114 1.09 6.59 -6.25
CA GLN A 114 0.81 8.01 -6.47
C GLN A 114 1.69 8.67 -7.53
N ASN A 115 2.92 8.20 -7.78
CA ASN A 115 3.90 8.90 -8.62
C ASN A 115 3.39 9.22 -10.02
N THR A 116 2.74 8.26 -10.69
CA THR A 116 2.21 8.48 -12.04
C THR A 116 1.03 9.44 -12.03
N CYS A 117 0.17 9.36 -11.01
CA CYS A 117 -0.94 10.30 -10.80
C CYS A 117 -0.44 11.73 -10.63
N LEU A 118 0.54 11.95 -9.73
CA LEU A 118 1.13 13.26 -9.47
C LEU A 118 1.79 13.87 -10.71
N LYS A 119 2.55 13.05 -11.45
CA LYS A 119 3.17 13.47 -12.72
C LYS A 119 2.14 13.84 -13.79
N LYS A 120 0.97 13.19 -13.81
CA LYS A 120 -0.10 13.52 -14.76
C LYS A 120 -0.90 14.73 -14.34
N TRP A 121 -1.02 14.99 -13.04
CA TRP A 121 -1.74 16.13 -12.50
C TRP A 121 -0.99 17.45 -12.76
N GLU A 122 0.33 17.48 -12.52
CA GLU A 122 1.17 18.69 -12.66
C GLU A 122 0.67 19.92 -11.88
N GLY A 123 -0.25 19.73 -10.92
CA GLY A 123 -0.91 20.81 -10.17
C GLY A 123 -2.02 21.54 -10.95
N GLY A 124 -2.31 21.15 -12.20
CA GLY A 124 -3.31 21.79 -13.05
C GLY A 124 -4.73 21.27 -12.79
N PRO A 125 -5.74 22.14 -12.56
CA PRO A 125 -7.14 21.71 -12.40
C PRO A 125 -7.69 20.98 -13.64
N GLU A 126 -7.22 21.33 -14.84
CA GLU A 126 -7.56 20.68 -16.10
C GLU A 126 -7.10 19.21 -16.16
N ASN A 127 -6.08 18.86 -15.38
CA ASN A 127 -5.48 17.53 -15.37
C ASN A 127 -6.05 16.61 -14.27
N VAL A 128 -6.95 17.12 -13.42
CA VAL A 128 -7.51 16.34 -12.29
C VAL A 128 -8.11 15.03 -12.77
N LYS A 129 -8.90 15.09 -13.85
CA LYS A 129 -9.60 13.89 -14.35
C LYS A 129 -8.63 12.83 -14.87
N VAL A 130 -7.63 13.23 -15.66
CA VAL A 130 -6.63 12.29 -16.20
C VAL A 130 -5.76 11.70 -15.09
N ALA A 131 -5.42 12.48 -14.07
CA ALA A 131 -4.67 12.01 -12.90
C ALA A 131 -5.47 10.97 -12.09
N GLN A 132 -6.75 11.26 -11.82
CA GLN A 132 -7.65 10.32 -11.14
C GLN A 132 -7.82 9.01 -11.91
N ASP A 133 -7.98 9.06 -13.23
CA ASP A 133 -8.15 7.86 -14.06
C ASP A 133 -6.89 6.97 -14.02
N VAL A 134 -5.69 7.57 -14.02
CA VAL A 134 -4.41 6.83 -13.90
C VAL A 134 -4.23 6.21 -12.51
N LEU A 135 -4.63 6.93 -11.45
CA LEU A 135 -4.64 6.38 -10.09
C LEU A 135 -5.57 5.17 -10.00
N LEU A 136 -6.76 5.25 -10.59
CA LEU A 136 -7.75 4.16 -10.58
C LEU A 136 -7.25 2.91 -11.31
N VAL A 137 -6.57 3.06 -12.45
CA VAL A 137 -5.95 1.94 -13.17
C VAL A 137 -4.93 1.23 -12.28
N SER A 138 -4.09 2.01 -11.60
CA SER A 138 -3.05 1.47 -10.70
C SER A 138 -3.67 0.74 -9.50
N ALA A 139 -4.70 1.32 -8.88
CA ALA A 139 -5.44 0.69 -7.78
C ALA A 139 -6.09 -0.63 -8.21
N LYS A 140 -6.71 -0.69 -9.40
CA LYS A 140 -7.30 -1.92 -9.96
C LYS A 140 -6.26 -2.99 -10.23
N ALA A 141 -5.11 -2.62 -10.80
CA ALA A 141 -4.01 -3.56 -11.04
C ALA A 141 -3.52 -4.19 -9.73
N ASN A 142 -3.36 -3.38 -8.67
CA ASN A 142 -2.95 -3.87 -7.34
C ASN A 142 -4.01 -4.80 -6.72
N SER A 143 -5.29 -4.45 -6.82
CA SER A 143 -6.39 -5.32 -6.36
C SER A 143 -6.39 -6.67 -7.07
N LEU A 144 -6.17 -6.70 -8.40
CA LEU A 144 -6.05 -7.95 -9.15
C LEU A 144 -4.78 -8.73 -8.79
N ALA A 145 -3.68 -8.05 -8.48
CA ALA A 145 -2.41 -8.68 -8.12
C ALA A 145 -2.49 -9.39 -6.76
N GLN A 146 -3.18 -8.77 -5.80
CA GLN A 146 -3.47 -9.36 -4.48
C GLN A 146 -4.24 -10.69 -4.63
N LEU A 147 -5.15 -10.76 -5.59
CA LEU A 147 -5.93 -11.97 -5.89
C LEU A 147 -5.17 -13.00 -6.77
N GLY A 148 -3.94 -12.69 -7.19
CA GLY A 148 -3.19 -13.52 -8.15
C GLY A 148 -3.79 -13.55 -9.56
N LYS A 149 -4.63 -12.56 -9.90
CA LYS A 149 -5.38 -12.48 -11.17
C LYS A 149 -4.85 -11.40 -12.12
N TYR A 150 -3.79 -10.70 -11.74
CA TYR A 150 -3.21 -9.66 -12.56
C TYR A 150 -2.40 -10.26 -13.72
N MET A 151 -2.77 -9.87 -14.94
CA MET A 151 -2.21 -10.45 -16.17
C MET A 151 -1.21 -9.53 -16.89
N GLY A 152 -0.78 -8.42 -16.27
CA GLY A 152 0.22 -7.52 -16.86
C GLY A 152 -0.35 -6.36 -17.69
N GLU A 153 -1.66 -6.13 -17.66
CA GLU A 153 -2.32 -5.08 -18.45
C GLU A 153 -2.46 -3.75 -17.68
N GLY A 154 -2.28 -2.62 -18.37
CA GLY A 154 -2.63 -1.29 -17.85
C GLY A 154 -1.51 -0.50 -17.17
N TRP A 155 -0.27 -1.01 -17.11
CA TRP A 155 0.88 -0.22 -16.66
C TRP A 155 1.43 0.61 -17.82
N SER A 156 1.69 1.89 -17.57
CA SER A 156 2.39 2.74 -18.54
C SER A 156 3.86 2.32 -18.64
N GLU A 157 4.53 2.62 -19.76
CA GLU A 157 5.96 2.29 -19.94
C GLU A 157 6.84 2.92 -18.85
N GLU A 158 6.43 4.08 -18.34
CA GLU A 158 7.11 4.79 -17.26
C GLU A 158 7.00 4.04 -15.92
N ALA A 159 5.89 3.33 -15.68
CA ALA A 159 5.71 2.55 -14.47
C ALA A 159 6.59 1.27 -14.44
N LYS A 160 7.20 0.91 -15.58
CA LYS A 160 8.19 -0.18 -15.68
C LYS A 160 9.60 0.27 -15.31
N GLN A 161 9.84 1.57 -15.16
CA GLN A 161 11.14 2.10 -14.74
C GLN A 161 11.25 2.04 -13.21
N GLY A 162 12.39 1.56 -12.70
CA GLY A 162 12.62 1.46 -11.26
C GLY A 162 12.55 2.82 -10.56
N MET A 163 11.87 2.89 -9.42
CA MET A 163 11.72 4.12 -8.62
C MET A 163 12.76 4.25 -7.49
N PHE A 164 13.82 3.42 -7.51
CA PHE A 164 14.85 3.45 -6.48
C PHE A 164 15.65 4.75 -6.56
N VAL A 165 15.79 5.42 -5.42
CA VAL A 165 16.63 6.59 -5.24
C VAL A 165 17.47 6.34 -4.00
N LYS A 166 18.80 6.30 -4.17
CA LYS A 166 19.75 6.05 -3.06
C LYS A 166 19.63 7.15 -2.01
N GLY A 167 19.55 6.76 -0.73
CA GLY A 167 19.48 7.71 0.38
C GLY A 167 18.16 8.50 0.47
N TYR A 168 17.07 7.95 -0.05
CA TYR A 168 15.74 8.56 0.07
C TYR A 168 15.27 8.58 1.54
N VAL A 169 14.61 9.67 1.94
CA VAL A 169 13.98 9.83 3.26
C VAL A 169 12.48 10.03 3.05
N TYR A 170 11.66 9.32 3.82
CA TYR A 170 10.20 9.42 3.79
C TYR A 170 9.69 10.71 4.45
#